data_AF-A0A970XM52-F1
#
_entry.id   AF-A0A970XM52-F1
#
_cell.length_a   1.000
_cell.length_b   1.000
_cell.length_c   1.000
_cell.angle_alpha   90.00
_cell.angle_beta   90.00
_cell.angle_gamma   90.00
#
_symmetry.space_group_name_H-M   'P 1'
#
loop_
_entity.id
_entity.type
_entity.pdbx_description
1 polymer ?
#
loop_
_entity_poly.entity_id
_entity_poly.type
_entity_poly.pdbx_seq_one_letter_code
_entity_poly.pdbx_strand_id
1 'polypeptide(L)'
;IHHSDDVWEADKLEKQVAFLDANPEIAAVFTHASIIDEDGNPFGNKDHFYYSVFDQPNRSRYEWLRYFFYHGNALCHPSILIRKDHIDIYESFRGIIQVPDFENWIRLCMKSEIHIIPDKLVRFRVRDDESNTSGNRPDTRIRGQFEFLQLLTLYRSISNVEQLVRIFPEAVKYINDQNPDALFALGMLAVEKGRNKVTNLFGLTLLFEALNDPQRARDLKKFNNFGEKDFVILTGKYDVFSIETVSNLSSKLAEERSSTERAIQKLEIKLAEERANAERAVHKLEMELATEKADKEQAVQKLEMELATKKAEAEKSILSLGQKLKELNHQMIKIKVNRSAELSRLSEENRRREQEYSLLSARINELESLLAFTNNEIVDYYNSTSWKITRPFRWISKKLRG
;
A
#
# COMPACT_ATOMS: atom_id res chain seq x y z
N ILE A 1 -22.99 45.79 -11.30
CA ILE A 1 -23.38 44.62 -12.14
C ILE A 1 -23.59 43.41 -11.24
N HIS A 2 -24.69 42.66 -11.38
CA HIS A 2 -24.95 41.45 -10.58
C HIS A 2 -25.08 40.23 -11.51
N HIS A 3 -24.28 39.19 -11.29
CA HIS A 3 -24.41 37.91 -12.00
C HIS A 3 -25.29 36.95 -11.18
N SER A 4 -26.04 36.07 -11.83
CA SER A 4 -27.02 35.21 -11.14
C SER A 4 -26.39 34.14 -10.25
N ASP A 5 -25.13 33.79 -10.48
CA ASP A 5 -24.36 32.79 -9.76
C ASP A 5 -23.55 33.37 -8.59
N ASP A 6 -23.34 34.68 -8.54
CA ASP A 6 -22.61 35.37 -7.47
C ASP A 6 -23.53 35.91 -6.37
N VAL A 7 -22.94 36.29 -5.23
CA VAL A 7 -23.69 36.88 -4.11
C VAL A 7 -23.10 38.21 -3.68
N TRP A 8 -23.96 39.19 -3.40
CA TRP A 8 -23.57 40.47 -2.81
C TRP A 8 -23.71 40.45 -1.29
N GLU A 9 -22.80 41.13 -0.61
CA GLU A 9 -22.96 41.47 0.80
C GLU A 9 -23.98 42.62 0.96
N ALA A 10 -24.65 42.65 2.12
CA ALA A 10 -25.83 43.51 2.34
C ALA A 10 -25.53 45.01 2.23
N ASP A 11 -24.31 45.43 2.59
CA ASP A 11 -23.84 46.82 2.62
C ASP A 11 -23.09 47.25 1.34
N LYS A 12 -23.00 46.37 0.33
CA LYS A 12 -22.22 46.64 -0.90
C LYS A 12 -22.63 47.93 -1.60
N LEU A 13 -23.93 48.08 -1.89
CA LEU A 13 -24.43 49.23 -2.65
C LEU A 13 -24.27 50.54 -1.87
N GLU A 14 -24.60 50.53 -0.57
CA GLU A 14 -24.47 51.71 0.30
C GLU A 14 -23.04 52.24 0.28
N LYS A 15 -22.06 51.37 0.53
CA LYS A 15 -20.64 51.74 0.54
C LYS A 15 -20.14 52.26 -0.80
N GLN A 16 -20.52 51.61 -1.90
CA GLN A 16 -20.08 52.02 -3.23
C GLN A 16 -20.71 53.34 -3.69
N VAL A 17 -21.99 53.56 -3.40
CA VAL A 17 -22.68 54.83 -3.70
C VAL A 17 -22.07 55.96 -2.87
N ALA A 18 -21.92 55.77 -1.56
CA ALA A 18 -21.31 56.77 -0.69
C ALA A 18 -19.89 57.15 -1.14
N PHE A 19 -19.10 56.15 -1.57
CA PHE A 19 -17.77 56.40 -2.13
C PHE A 19 -17.82 57.22 -3.41
N LEU A 20 -18.66 56.85 -4.39
CA LEU A 20 -18.75 57.60 -5.65
C LEU A 20 -19.31 59.01 -5.42
N ASP A 21 -20.29 59.20 -4.55
CA ASP A 21 -20.84 60.54 -4.26
C ASP A 21 -19.77 61.47 -3.67
N ALA A 22 -18.87 60.94 -2.85
CA ALA A 22 -17.76 61.69 -2.27
C ALA A 22 -16.59 61.94 -3.23
N ASN A 23 -16.46 61.18 -4.33
CA ASN A 23 -15.32 61.21 -5.25
C ASN A 23 -15.79 61.36 -6.71
N PRO A 24 -16.18 62.57 -7.15
CA PRO A 24 -16.74 62.83 -8.48
C PRO A 24 -15.79 62.50 -9.64
N GLU A 25 -14.48 62.52 -9.41
CA GLU A 25 -13.43 62.20 -10.40
C GLU A 25 -13.28 60.70 -10.69
N ILE A 26 -13.79 59.83 -9.81
CA ILE A 26 -13.78 58.39 -10.00
C ILE A 26 -15.01 57.96 -10.82
N ALA A 27 -14.76 57.29 -11.94
CA ALA A 27 -15.82 56.84 -12.84
C ALA A 27 -16.47 55.52 -12.39
N ALA A 28 -15.67 54.63 -11.79
CA ALA A 28 -16.15 53.35 -11.28
C ALA A 28 -15.40 52.93 -10.01
N VAL A 29 -16.12 52.20 -9.17
CA VAL A 29 -15.58 51.59 -7.95
C VAL A 29 -15.81 50.08 -7.97
N PHE A 30 -14.79 49.34 -7.57
CA PHE A 30 -14.76 47.90 -7.37
C PHE A 30 -14.65 47.59 -5.89
N THR A 31 -14.82 46.33 -5.54
CA THR A 31 -14.58 45.82 -4.18
C THR A 31 -13.71 44.58 -4.25
N HIS A 32 -13.13 44.15 -3.14
CA HIS A 32 -12.59 42.80 -3.08
C HIS A 32 -13.71 41.75 -3.14
N ALA A 33 -13.32 40.52 -3.44
CA ALA A 33 -14.22 39.38 -3.51
C ALA A 33 -13.75 38.27 -2.57
N SER A 34 -14.68 37.66 -1.85
CA SER A 34 -14.48 36.33 -1.27
C SER A 34 -14.79 35.29 -2.33
N ILE A 35 -14.12 34.14 -2.28
CA ILE A 35 -14.34 33.06 -3.24
C ILE A 35 -15.16 31.96 -2.57
N ILE A 36 -16.20 31.51 -3.25
CA ILE A 36 -17.08 30.41 -2.82
C ILE A 36 -17.10 29.29 -3.85
N ASP A 37 -17.39 28.07 -3.40
CA ASP A 37 -17.60 26.90 -4.26
C ASP A 37 -19.02 26.86 -4.87
N GLU A 38 -19.32 25.80 -5.64
CA GLU A 38 -20.62 25.58 -6.29
C GLU A 38 -21.80 25.65 -5.30
N ASP A 39 -21.61 25.15 -4.07
CA ASP A 39 -22.63 25.10 -3.01
C ASP A 39 -22.69 26.40 -2.17
N GLY A 40 -21.71 27.29 -2.33
CA GLY A 40 -21.65 28.58 -1.65
C GLY A 40 -20.84 28.58 -0.34
N ASN A 41 -20.12 27.50 -0.06
CA ASN A 41 -19.19 27.43 1.05
C ASN A 41 -17.87 28.15 0.70
N PRO A 42 -17.05 28.55 1.69
CA PRO A 42 -15.74 29.14 1.43
C PRO A 42 -14.86 28.21 0.57
N PHE A 43 -14.30 28.75 -0.49
CA PHE A 43 -13.49 27.97 -1.43
C PHE A 43 -12.16 27.54 -0.80
N GLY A 44 -11.93 26.23 -0.71
CA GLY A 44 -10.79 25.67 0.04
C GLY A 44 -9.46 25.63 -0.70
N ASN A 45 -9.46 25.63 -2.04
CA ASN A 45 -8.24 25.47 -2.83
C ASN A 45 -7.50 26.80 -2.99
N LYS A 46 -6.43 26.97 -2.20
CA LYS A 46 -5.61 28.18 -2.18
C LYS A 46 -4.69 28.35 -3.39
N ASP A 47 -4.39 27.25 -4.09
CA ASP A 47 -3.53 27.25 -5.27
C ASP A 47 -4.32 27.60 -6.55
N HIS A 48 -5.65 27.71 -6.45
CA HIS A 48 -6.51 28.06 -7.55
C HIS A 48 -6.36 29.54 -7.95
N PHE A 49 -6.36 29.82 -9.25
CA PHE A 49 -6.18 31.17 -9.81
C PHE A 49 -7.11 32.22 -9.18
N TYR A 50 -8.42 31.93 -9.09
CA TYR A 50 -9.38 32.86 -8.51
C TYR A 50 -9.18 33.16 -7.02
N TYR A 51 -8.44 32.34 -6.28
CA TYR A 51 -8.33 32.47 -4.82
C TYR A 51 -7.84 33.84 -4.37
N SER A 52 -6.92 34.44 -5.13
CA SER A 52 -6.28 35.72 -4.76
C SER A 52 -6.19 36.74 -5.90
N VAL A 53 -6.61 36.41 -7.13
CA VAL A 53 -6.44 37.31 -8.29
C VAL A 53 -7.14 38.67 -8.08
N PHE A 54 -8.25 38.70 -7.35
CA PHE A 54 -9.03 39.91 -7.07
C PHE A 54 -8.56 40.70 -5.84
N ASP A 55 -7.59 40.17 -5.06
CA ASP A 55 -7.02 40.86 -3.91
C ASP A 55 -5.95 41.87 -4.38
N GLN A 56 -6.40 42.93 -5.05
CA GLN A 56 -5.53 43.93 -5.67
C GLN A 56 -5.46 45.23 -4.85
N PRO A 57 -4.28 45.89 -4.82
CA PRO A 57 -4.18 47.26 -4.31
C PRO A 57 -4.77 48.26 -5.29
N ASN A 58 -5.03 49.48 -4.81
CA ASN A 58 -5.36 50.61 -5.66
C ASN A 58 -4.18 51.04 -6.53
N ARG A 59 -4.52 51.56 -7.71
CA ARG A 59 -3.61 52.06 -8.74
C ARG A 59 -4.30 53.21 -9.49
N SER A 60 -3.52 54.15 -10.03
CA SER A 60 -4.03 55.07 -11.04
C SER A 60 -4.45 54.33 -12.31
N ARG A 61 -5.25 54.96 -13.17
CA ARG A 61 -5.64 54.40 -14.47
C ARG A 61 -4.44 53.99 -15.33
N TYR A 62 -3.33 54.73 -15.26
CA TYR A 62 -2.12 54.43 -16.04
C TYR A 62 -1.41 53.18 -15.50
N GLU A 63 -1.31 53.05 -14.18
CA GLU A 63 -0.77 51.87 -13.53
C GLU A 63 -1.67 50.64 -13.74
N TRP A 64 -3.00 50.82 -13.82
CA TRP A 64 -3.93 49.77 -14.22
C TRP A 64 -3.72 49.32 -15.65
N LEU A 65 -3.62 50.23 -16.61
CA LEU A 65 -3.28 49.89 -18.00
C LEU A 65 -1.94 49.13 -18.07
N ARG A 66 -0.93 49.59 -17.32
CA ARG A 66 0.35 48.89 -17.23
C ARG A 66 0.18 47.47 -16.68
N TYR A 67 -0.59 47.32 -15.60
CA TYR A 67 -0.86 46.03 -14.97
C TYR A 67 -1.57 45.09 -15.95
N PHE A 68 -2.66 45.54 -16.57
CA PHE A 68 -3.44 44.77 -17.53
C PHE A 68 -2.61 44.27 -18.71
N PHE A 69 -1.73 45.11 -19.24
CA PHE A 69 -0.84 44.75 -20.34
C PHE A 69 0.09 43.58 -19.98
N TYR A 70 0.64 43.55 -18.76
CA TYR A 70 1.60 42.53 -18.35
C TYR A 70 0.99 41.31 -17.64
N HIS A 71 -0.13 41.50 -16.95
CA HIS A 71 -0.67 40.53 -15.99
C HIS A 71 -2.10 40.06 -16.31
N GLY A 72 -2.79 40.70 -17.24
CA GLY A 72 -4.17 40.35 -17.58
C GLY A 72 -5.20 40.92 -16.60
N ASN A 73 -6.42 40.34 -16.64
CA ASN A 73 -7.53 40.77 -15.79
C ASN A 73 -7.26 40.46 -14.31
N ALA A 74 -7.60 41.40 -13.44
CA ALA A 74 -7.53 41.21 -11.99
C ALA A 74 -8.67 41.93 -11.24
N LEU A 75 -9.74 42.29 -11.95
CA LEU A 75 -10.91 42.95 -11.37
C LEU A 75 -12.12 42.05 -11.51
N CYS A 76 -12.84 41.85 -10.41
CA CYS A 76 -14.00 40.97 -10.36
C CYS A 76 -15.22 41.70 -10.96
N HIS A 77 -15.78 41.23 -12.06
CA HIS A 77 -16.92 41.88 -12.72
C HIS A 77 -18.15 42.16 -11.82
N PRO A 78 -18.65 41.24 -10.98
CA PRO A 78 -19.78 41.54 -10.07
C PRO A 78 -19.45 42.59 -9.00
N SER A 79 -18.17 42.90 -8.77
CA SER A 79 -17.75 43.86 -7.75
C SER A 79 -17.95 45.32 -8.16
N ILE A 80 -18.13 45.63 -9.44
CA ILE A 80 -18.22 47.01 -9.92
C ILE A 80 -19.56 47.71 -9.62
N LEU A 81 -19.47 49.00 -9.29
CA LEU A 81 -20.48 50.03 -9.53
C LEU A 81 -19.87 51.15 -10.40
N ILE A 82 -20.59 51.61 -11.42
CA ILE A 82 -20.10 52.59 -12.40
C ILE A 82 -21.12 53.71 -12.62
N ARG A 83 -20.64 54.93 -12.89
CA ARG A 83 -21.50 56.05 -13.27
C ARG A 83 -22.15 55.85 -14.63
N LYS A 84 -23.38 56.34 -14.76
CA LYS A 84 -24.20 56.16 -15.97
C LYS A 84 -23.59 56.79 -17.22
N ASP A 85 -22.87 57.90 -17.08
CA ASP A 85 -22.21 58.62 -18.17
C ASP A 85 -20.96 57.91 -18.72
N HIS A 86 -20.49 56.85 -18.05
CA HIS A 86 -19.37 56.00 -18.47
C HIS A 86 -19.82 54.57 -18.85
N ILE A 87 -21.13 54.34 -19.01
CA ILE A 87 -21.68 53.02 -19.33
C ILE A 87 -21.39 52.59 -20.79
N ASP A 88 -20.97 53.53 -21.65
CA ASP A 88 -20.60 53.31 -23.06
C ASP A 88 -19.48 52.27 -23.22
N ILE A 89 -18.68 52.04 -22.17
CA ILE A 89 -17.64 51.00 -22.17
C ILE A 89 -18.19 49.59 -22.42
N TYR A 90 -19.50 49.34 -22.21
CA TYR A 90 -20.13 48.04 -22.45
C TYR A 90 -20.50 47.78 -23.92
N GLU A 91 -20.15 48.67 -24.85
CA GLU A 91 -20.17 48.41 -26.29
C GLU A 91 -18.97 47.56 -26.73
N SER A 92 -18.85 46.35 -26.16
CA SER A 92 -17.72 45.44 -26.33
C SER A 92 -17.62 44.86 -27.74
N PHE A 93 -16.43 44.37 -28.11
CA PHE A 93 -16.22 43.68 -29.37
C PHE A 93 -17.10 42.43 -29.46
N ARG A 94 -17.79 42.28 -30.59
CA ARG A 94 -18.50 41.03 -30.91
C ARG A 94 -17.46 39.94 -31.16
N GLY A 95 -17.42 38.93 -30.30
CA GLY A 95 -16.48 37.79 -30.41
C GLY A 95 -15.54 37.60 -29.22
N ILE A 96 -15.57 38.50 -28.24
CA ILE A 96 -14.91 38.31 -26.93
C ILE A 96 -15.94 37.73 -25.98
N ILE A 97 -15.75 36.47 -25.55
CA ILE A 97 -16.74 35.72 -24.77
C ILE A 97 -16.21 35.42 -23.37
N GLN A 98 -14.90 35.20 -23.21
CA GLN A 98 -14.34 34.83 -21.92
C GLN A 98 -14.01 36.02 -21.04
N VAL A 99 -13.55 37.11 -21.66
CA VAL A 99 -13.06 38.29 -20.93
C VAL A 99 -13.68 39.62 -21.42
N PRO A 100 -15.00 39.70 -21.68
CA PRO A 100 -15.63 40.95 -22.14
C PRO A 100 -15.54 42.06 -21.09
N ASP A 101 -15.56 41.72 -19.80
CA ASP A 101 -15.34 42.65 -18.70
C ASP A 101 -13.93 43.25 -18.74
N PHE A 102 -12.91 42.44 -19.07
CA PHE A 102 -11.54 42.90 -19.15
C PHE A 102 -11.33 43.93 -20.27
N GLU A 103 -12.01 43.75 -21.41
CA GLU A 103 -12.05 44.77 -22.47
C GLU A 103 -12.53 46.12 -21.91
N ASN A 104 -13.61 46.08 -21.13
CA ASN A 104 -14.25 47.26 -20.58
C ASN A 104 -13.33 47.95 -19.55
N TRP A 105 -12.57 47.19 -18.77
CA TRP A 105 -11.56 47.74 -17.84
C TRP A 105 -10.45 48.49 -18.56
N ILE A 106 -9.94 47.95 -19.65
CA ILE A 106 -8.93 48.63 -20.47
C ILE A 106 -9.54 49.91 -21.05
N ARG A 107 -10.72 49.84 -21.68
CA ARG A 107 -11.41 51.01 -22.24
C ARG A 107 -11.69 52.10 -21.21
N LEU A 108 -12.12 51.72 -20.02
CA LEU A 108 -12.40 52.65 -18.93
C LEU A 108 -11.11 53.34 -18.47
N CYS A 109 -10.04 52.58 -18.20
CA CYS A 109 -8.76 53.15 -17.76
C CYS A 109 -8.05 53.97 -18.85
N MET A 110 -8.41 53.77 -20.13
CA MET A 110 -7.97 54.67 -21.21
C MET A 110 -8.57 56.08 -21.10
N LYS A 111 -9.65 56.29 -20.33
CA LYS A 111 -10.35 57.58 -20.23
C LYS A 111 -10.48 58.13 -18.80
N SER A 112 -10.63 57.28 -17.79
CA SER A 112 -11.08 57.67 -16.45
C SER A 112 -10.40 56.88 -15.32
N GLU A 113 -10.40 57.45 -14.12
CA GLU A 113 -9.89 56.79 -12.90
C GLU A 113 -10.91 55.78 -12.34
N ILE A 114 -10.37 54.75 -11.70
CA ILE A 114 -11.14 53.72 -10.98
C ILE A 114 -10.59 53.54 -9.57
N HIS A 115 -11.40 53.00 -8.67
CA HIS A 115 -10.98 52.71 -7.30
C HIS A 115 -11.43 51.31 -6.85
N ILE A 116 -10.70 50.69 -5.94
CA ILE A 116 -11.06 49.46 -5.24
C ILE A 116 -11.28 49.79 -3.76
N ILE A 117 -12.48 49.55 -3.25
CA ILE A 117 -12.74 49.51 -1.81
C ILE A 117 -12.21 48.18 -1.28
N PRO A 118 -11.30 48.15 -0.28
CA PRO A 118 -10.66 46.92 0.20
C PRO A 118 -11.56 46.07 1.13
N ASP A 119 -12.88 46.14 0.91
CA ASP A 119 -13.88 45.34 1.62
C ASP A 119 -14.31 44.18 0.71
N LYS A 120 -14.49 42.99 1.29
CA LYS A 120 -14.98 41.81 0.56
C LYS A 120 -16.51 41.82 0.46
N LEU A 121 -17.02 42.62 -0.46
CA LEU A 121 -18.46 42.90 -0.60
C LEU A 121 -19.16 42.04 -1.67
N VAL A 122 -18.41 41.14 -2.32
CA VAL A 122 -18.95 40.13 -3.24
C VAL A 122 -18.40 38.77 -2.89
N ARG A 123 -19.22 37.74 -3.06
CA ARG A 123 -18.82 36.34 -3.07
C ARG A 123 -18.89 35.81 -4.50
N PHE A 124 -17.72 35.62 -5.11
CA PHE A 124 -17.56 35.13 -6.47
C PHE A 124 -17.56 33.61 -6.49
N ARG A 125 -18.40 33.00 -7.34
CA ARG A 125 -18.56 31.55 -7.40
C ARG A 125 -17.60 30.90 -8.40
N VAL A 126 -16.74 30.02 -7.88
CA VAL A 126 -15.98 29.08 -8.70
C VAL A 126 -16.83 27.84 -8.88
N ARG A 127 -17.13 27.55 -10.14
CA ARG A 127 -18.00 26.45 -10.53
C ARG A 127 -17.17 25.17 -10.67
N ASP A 128 -17.77 24.04 -10.36
CA ASP A 128 -17.11 22.74 -10.49
C ASP A 128 -16.67 22.46 -11.93
N ASP A 129 -15.67 21.59 -12.07
CA ASP A 129 -15.10 21.14 -13.35
C ASP A 129 -14.70 22.27 -14.31
N GLU A 130 -14.25 23.40 -13.75
CA GLU A 130 -13.85 24.59 -14.50
C GLU A 130 -14.99 25.12 -15.38
N SER A 131 -16.25 25.01 -14.94
CA SER A 131 -17.41 25.37 -15.77
C SER A 131 -17.73 26.87 -15.85
N ASN A 132 -17.01 27.74 -15.12
CA ASN A 132 -17.03 29.18 -15.39
C ASN A 132 -16.67 29.44 -16.86
N THR A 133 -17.18 30.53 -17.45
CA THR A 133 -16.88 30.89 -18.86
C THR A 133 -15.38 30.95 -19.14
N SER A 134 -14.60 31.42 -18.18
CA SER A 134 -13.13 31.55 -18.19
C SER A 134 -12.40 30.42 -17.44
N GLY A 135 -13.06 29.30 -17.13
CA GLY A 135 -12.43 28.15 -16.48
C GLY A 135 -11.28 27.55 -17.29
N ASN A 136 -10.34 26.87 -16.63
CA ASN A 136 -9.08 26.36 -17.19
C ASN A 136 -9.23 25.10 -18.05
N ARG A 137 -9.86 25.24 -19.22
CA ARG A 137 -10.12 24.18 -20.20
C ARG A 137 -9.27 24.36 -21.47
N PRO A 138 -9.07 23.31 -22.29
CA PRO A 138 -8.31 23.44 -23.54
C PRO A 138 -8.88 24.51 -24.49
N ASP A 139 -10.19 24.56 -24.67
CA ASP A 139 -10.86 25.52 -25.56
C ASP A 139 -10.69 26.97 -25.09
N THR A 140 -10.74 27.21 -23.77
CA THR A 140 -10.54 28.54 -23.18
C THR A 140 -9.08 28.97 -23.25
N ARG A 141 -8.13 28.08 -22.95
CA ARG A 141 -6.69 28.39 -23.07
C ARG A 141 -6.29 28.78 -24.50
N ILE A 142 -6.85 28.11 -25.51
CA ILE A 142 -6.61 28.41 -26.93
C ILE A 142 -7.28 29.75 -27.31
N ARG A 143 -8.58 29.88 -27.05
CA ARG A 143 -9.36 31.07 -27.41
C ARG A 143 -8.87 32.33 -26.71
N GLY A 144 -8.46 32.21 -25.44
CA GLY A 144 -7.94 33.31 -24.62
C GLY A 144 -6.72 33.99 -25.24
N GLN A 145 -5.87 33.25 -25.97
CA GLN A 145 -4.75 33.87 -26.69
C GLN A 145 -5.22 34.83 -27.78
N PHE A 146 -6.25 34.45 -28.54
CA PHE A 146 -6.84 35.29 -29.58
C PHE A 146 -7.59 36.48 -28.99
N GLU A 147 -8.43 36.25 -27.97
CA GLU A 147 -9.15 37.35 -27.29
C GLU A 147 -8.16 38.36 -26.69
N PHE A 148 -7.10 37.90 -26.01
CA PHE A 148 -6.08 38.79 -25.46
C PHE A 148 -5.35 39.59 -26.54
N LEU A 149 -5.08 39.01 -27.72
CA LEU A 149 -4.54 39.75 -28.87
C LEU A 149 -5.48 40.88 -29.28
N GLN A 150 -6.79 40.66 -29.33
CA GLN A 150 -7.77 41.70 -29.63
C GLN A 150 -7.75 42.81 -28.57
N LEU A 151 -7.64 42.46 -27.29
CA LEU A 151 -7.54 43.45 -26.21
C LEU A 151 -6.30 44.32 -26.31
N LEU A 152 -5.15 43.75 -26.71
CA LEU A 152 -3.92 44.52 -26.93
C LEU A 152 -4.09 45.58 -28.02
N THR A 153 -4.98 45.37 -29.00
CA THR A 153 -5.25 46.37 -30.05
C THR A 153 -5.80 47.68 -29.50
N LEU A 154 -6.42 47.68 -28.32
CA LEU A 154 -6.89 48.91 -27.67
C LEU A 154 -5.73 49.86 -27.32
N TYR A 155 -4.54 49.32 -27.05
CA TYR A 155 -3.33 50.11 -26.77
C TYR A 155 -2.81 50.85 -27.99
N ARG A 156 -3.28 50.53 -29.21
CA ARG A 156 -2.96 51.30 -30.43
C ARG A 156 -3.48 52.74 -30.38
N SER A 157 -4.46 53.00 -29.52
CA SER A 157 -4.96 54.36 -29.30
C SER A 157 -3.97 55.26 -28.54
N ILE A 158 -2.92 54.67 -27.92
CA ILE A 158 -1.85 55.41 -27.24
C ILE A 158 -0.84 55.91 -28.29
N SER A 159 -1.22 56.95 -29.03
CA SER A 159 -0.35 57.63 -30.00
C SER A 159 0.44 58.79 -29.41
N ASN A 160 0.15 59.17 -28.17
CA ASN A 160 0.86 60.22 -27.44
C ASN A 160 2.00 59.63 -26.58
N VAL A 161 3.23 60.09 -26.82
CA VAL A 161 4.43 59.72 -26.06
C VAL A 161 4.29 59.99 -24.56
N GLU A 162 3.71 61.12 -24.16
CA GLU A 162 3.54 61.45 -22.75
C GLU A 162 2.64 60.43 -22.05
N GLN A 163 1.52 60.08 -22.69
CA GLN A 163 0.61 59.06 -22.17
C GLN A 163 1.30 57.68 -22.14
N LEU A 164 2.04 57.33 -23.18
CA LEU A 164 2.81 56.08 -23.23
C LEU A 164 3.78 56.00 -22.06
N VAL A 165 4.54 57.05 -21.77
CA VAL A 165 5.53 57.08 -20.69
C VAL A 165 4.86 57.07 -19.31
N ARG A 166 3.69 57.68 -19.15
CA ARG A 166 2.90 57.56 -17.90
C ARG A 166 2.46 56.12 -17.63
N ILE A 167 2.12 55.36 -18.68
CA ILE A 167 1.74 53.95 -18.56
C ILE A 167 2.97 53.05 -18.45
N PHE A 168 3.99 53.28 -19.27
CA PHE A 168 5.22 52.50 -19.38
C PHE A 168 6.43 53.43 -19.30
N PRO A 169 6.90 53.81 -18.10
CA PRO A 169 8.05 54.69 -17.93
C PRO A 169 9.32 54.19 -18.66
N GLU A 170 9.48 52.87 -18.79
CA GLU A 170 10.58 52.24 -19.51
C GLU A 170 10.54 52.45 -21.03
N ALA A 171 9.41 52.91 -21.61
CA ALA A 171 9.29 53.17 -23.03
C ALA A 171 10.17 54.34 -23.50
N VAL A 172 10.61 55.21 -22.58
CA VAL A 172 11.57 56.31 -22.84
C VAL A 172 12.81 55.82 -23.58
N LYS A 173 13.26 54.58 -23.33
CA LYS A 173 14.40 53.95 -24.03
C LYS A 173 14.25 53.91 -25.55
N TYR A 174 13.02 53.86 -26.07
CA TYR A 174 12.75 53.70 -27.51
C TYR A 174 12.26 54.98 -28.18
N ILE A 175 12.11 56.06 -27.41
CA ILE A 175 11.64 57.35 -27.89
C ILE A 175 12.84 58.17 -28.37
N ASN A 176 12.69 58.82 -29.52
CA ASN A 176 13.63 59.83 -30.01
C ASN A 176 12.89 61.17 -30.11
N ASP A 177 13.43 62.25 -29.54
CA ASP A 177 12.77 63.57 -29.56
C ASP A 177 12.56 64.12 -30.98
N GLN A 178 13.41 63.71 -31.94
CA GLN A 178 13.29 64.06 -33.36
C GLN A 178 12.29 63.16 -34.11
N ASN A 179 11.88 62.04 -33.52
CA ASN A 179 10.88 61.11 -34.04
C ASN A 179 10.09 60.46 -32.90
N PRO A 180 9.12 61.17 -32.30
CA PRO A 180 8.37 60.72 -31.13
C PRO A 180 7.27 59.70 -31.49
N ASP A 181 7.66 58.58 -32.10
CA ASP A 181 6.74 57.52 -32.51
C ASP A 181 6.37 56.61 -31.32
N ALA A 182 5.24 56.92 -30.67
CA ALA A 182 4.74 56.16 -29.53
C ALA A 182 4.41 54.70 -29.87
N LEU A 183 3.92 54.42 -31.08
CA LEU A 183 3.56 53.06 -31.49
C LEU A 183 4.79 52.21 -31.80
N PHE A 184 5.85 52.81 -32.33
CA PHE A 184 7.15 52.15 -32.42
C PHE A 184 7.69 51.81 -31.03
N ALA A 185 7.69 52.77 -30.10
CA ALA A 185 8.16 52.55 -28.74
C ALA A 185 7.34 51.47 -28.00
N LEU A 186 6.01 51.47 -28.15
CA LEU A 186 5.12 50.43 -27.65
C LEU A 186 5.42 49.07 -28.30
N GLY A 187 5.68 49.04 -29.62
CA GLY A 187 6.05 47.82 -30.34
C GLY A 187 7.35 47.21 -29.81
N MET A 188 8.40 48.02 -29.65
CA MET A 188 9.67 47.58 -29.06
C MET A 188 9.52 47.11 -27.62
N LEU A 189 8.74 47.82 -26.81
CA LEU A 189 8.41 47.42 -25.44
C LEU A 189 7.68 46.07 -25.41
N ALA A 190 6.66 45.88 -26.23
CA ALA A 190 5.87 44.66 -26.30
C ALA A 190 6.71 43.45 -26.74
N VAL A 191 7.66 43.65 -27.66
CA VAL A 191 8.61 42.61 -28.07
C VAL A 191 9.64 42.30 -26.98
N GLU A 192 10.31 43.30 -26.40
CA GLU A 192 11.40 43.06 -25.44
C GLU A 192 10.94 42.71 -24.02
N LYS A 193 9.77 43.22 -23.60
CA LYS A 193 9.27 43.12 -22.21
C LYS A 193 7.94 42.38 -22.10
N GLY A 194 7.33 41.97 -23.21
CA GLY A 194 6.11 41.18 -23.20
C GLY A 194 6.31 39.88 -22.41
N ARG A 195 5.34 39.54 -21.56
CA ARG A 195 5.40 38.34 -20.71
C ARG A 195 4.83 37.09 -21.38
N ASN A 196 4.20 37.24 -22.54
CA ASN A 196 3.64 36.13 -23.31
C ASN A 196 3.84 36.36 -24.81
N LYS A 197 3.77 35.26 -25.57
CA LYS A 197 4.01 35.24 -27.03
C LYS A 197 3.01 36.11 -27.80
N VAL A 198 1.78 36.25 -27.28
CA VAL A 198 0.74 37.11 -27.87
C VAL A 198 1.14 38.59 -27.81
N THR A 199 1.73 39.03 -26.70
CA THR A 199 2.24 40.40 -26.54
C THR A 199 3.41 40.65 -27.49
N ASN A 200 4.30 39.66 -27.66
CA ASN A 200 5.38 39.78 -28.62
C ASN A 200 4.85 39.86 -30.05
N LEU A 201 3.86 39.04 -30.42
CA LEU A 201 3.20 39.09 -31.73
C LEU A 201 2.58 40.47 -31.98
N PHE A 202 1.83 41.01 -31.02
CA PHE A 202 1.29 42.37 -31.09
C PHE A 202 2.39 43.41 -31.34
N GLY A 203 3.49 43.33 -30.61
CA GLY A 203 4.63 44.22 -30.81
C GLY A 203 5.25 44.11 -32.20
N LEU A 204 5.46 42.89 -32.69
CA LEU A 204 5.95 42.64 -34.05
C LEU A 204 4.99 43.20 -35.12
N THR A 205 3.67 43.12 -34.90
CA THR A 205 2.67 43.72 -35.78
C THR A 205 2.80 45.25 -35.84
N LEU A 206 2.97 45.93 -34.70
CA LEU A 206 3.17 47.40 -34.69
C LEU A 206 4.43 47.81 -35.45
N LEU A 207 5.53 47.06 -35.29
CA LEU A 207 6.78 47.33 -35.98
C LEU A 207 6.68 47.04 -37.48
N PHE A 208 5.98 45.96 -37.86
CA PHE A 208 5.66 45.66 -39.25
C PHE A 208 4.88 46.80 -39.91
N GLU A 209 3.82 47.28 -39.26
CA GLU A 209 3.03 48.42 -39.75
C GLU A 209 3.88 49.69 -39.90
N ALA A 210 4.79 49.96 -38.96
CA ALA A 210 5.68 51.11 -39.02
C ALA A 210 6.67 51.06 -40.20
N LEU A 211 7.17 49.87 -40.55
CA LEU A 211 8.05 49.69 -41.70
C LEU A 211 7.32 49.73 -43.05
N ASN A 212 6.02 49.45 -43.06
CA ASN A 212 5.19 49.52 -44.27
C ASN A 212 4.58 50.91 -44.51
N ASP A 213 4.73 51.83 -43.56
CA ASP A 213 4.50 53.25 -43.78
C ASP A 213 5.81 53.91 -44.29
N PRO A 214 5.85 54.43 -45.53
CA PRO A 214 7.10 54.97 -46.09
C PRO A 214 7.69 56.14 -45.33
N GLN A 215 6.87 56.95 -44.65
CA GLN A 215 7.37 58.08 -43.87
C GLN A 215 7.95 57.56 -42.55
N ARG A 216 7.20 56.74 -41.82
CA ARG A 216 7.65 56.16 -40.55
C ARG A 216 8.91 55.31 -40.74
N ALA A 217 8.97 54.49 -41.79
CA ALA A 217 10.15 53.67 -42.09
C ALA A 217 11.41 54.52 -42.31
N ARG A 218 11.31 55.64 -43.05
CA ARG A 218 12.43 56.57 -43.26
C ARG A 218 12.86 57.22 -41.95
N ASP A 219 11.91 57.69 -41.15
CA ASP A 219 12.20 58.37 -39.89
C ASP A 219 12.80 57.41 -38.85
N LEU A 220 12.25 56.21 -38.72
CA LEU A 220 12.81 55.16 -37.86
C LEU A 220 14.23 54.79 -38.27
N LYS A 221 14.51 54.70 -39.58
CA LYS A 221 15.86 54.40 -40.04
C LYS A 221 16.84 55.53 -39.69
N LYS A 222 16.40 56.78 -39.84
CA LYS A 222 17.23 57.97 -39.61
C LYS A 222 17.46 58.25 -38.13
N PHE A 223 16.42 58.19 -37.30
CA PHE A 223 16.44 58.67 -35.92
C PHE A 223 16.55 57.54 -34.89
N ASN A 224 16.01 56.35 -35.18
CA ASN A 224 16.01 55.21 -34.26
C ASN A 224 16.99 54.11 -34.67
N ASN A 225 17.68 54.28 -35.81
CA ASN A 225 18.53 53.27 -36.44
C ASN A 225 17.83 51.90 -36.58
N PHE A 226 16.53 51.91 -36.86
CA PHE A 226 15.73 50.71 -37.01
C PHE A 226 15.22 50.60 -38.45
N GLY A 227 15.50 49.47 -39.11
CA GLY A 227 15.00 49.19 -40.46
C GLY A 227 14.77 47.70 -40.71
N GLU A 228 14.61 47.33 -41.98
CA GLU A 228 14.24 45.98 -42.40
C GLU A 228 15.18 44.89 -41.84
N LYS A 229 16.49 45.12 -41.86
CA LYS A 229 17.48 44.16 -41.33
C LYS A 229 17.30 43.91 -39.84
N ASP A 230 17.06 44.97 -39.08
CA ASP A 230 16.84 44.89 -37.63
C ASP A 230 15.54 44.12 -37.33
N PHE A 231 14.50 44.39 -38.11
CA PHE A 231 13.22 43.69 -37.99
C PHE A 231 13.30 42.20 -38.36
N VAL A 232 14.05 41.82 -39.40
CA VAL A 232 14.30 40.41 -39.76
C VAL A 232 15.00 39.66 -38.63
N ILE A 233 16.01 40.27 -38.00
CA ILE A 233 16.68 39.67 -36.83
C ILE A 233 15.69 39.53 -35.68
N LEU A 234 14.85 40.55 -35.45
CA LEU A 234 13.88 40.57 -34.38
C LEU A 234 12.81 39.48 -34.56
N THR A 235 12.24 39.32 -35.76
CA THR A 235 11.21 38.30 -36.04
C THR A 235 11.76 36.88 -35.98
N GLY A 236 13.04 36.67 -36.32
CA GLY A 236 13.72 35.38 -36.16
C GLY A 236 14.08 35.04 -34.70
N LYS A 237 14.17 36.05 -33.81
CA LYS A 237 14.53 35.86 -32.39
C LYS A 237 13.35 35.43 -31.53
N TYR A 238 12.14 35.93 -31.80
CA TYR A 238 10.97 35.68 -30.96
C TYR A 238 10.05 34.62 -31.58
N ASP A 239 10.11 33.40 -31.06
CA ASP A 239 9.31 32.24 -31.48
C ASP A 239 7.85 32.32 -30.99
N VAL A 240 7.09 33.28 -31.55
CA VAL A 240 5.71 33.59 -31.15
C VAL A 240 4.71 32.47 -31.42
N PHE A 241 5.01 31.58 -32.36
CA PHE A 241 4.18 30.41 -32.69
C PHE A 241 4.70 29.10 -32.08
N SER A 242 5.77 29.15 -31.29
CA SER A 242 6.34 27.98 -30.60
C SER A 242 6.93 26.90 -31.53
N ILE A 243 7.33 27.25 -32.75
CA ILE A 243 7.87 26.30 -33.73
C ILE A 243 9.16 25.65 -33.23
N GLU A 244 10.16 26.47 -32.87
CA GLU A 244 11.43 25.97 -32.33
C GLU A 244 11.26 25.41 -30.92
N THR A 245 10.38 26.00 -30.12
CA THR A 245 10.06 25.49 -28.77
C THR A 245 9.55 24.04 -28.84
N VAL A 246 8.57 23.78 -29.71
CA VAL A 246 7.97 22.44 -29.89
C VAL A 246 8.98 21.46 -30.52
N SER A 247 9.75 21.90 -31.51
CA SER A 247 10.80 21.10 -32.14
C SER A 247 11.82 20.61 -31.10
N ASN A 248 12.33 21.53 -30.27
CA ASN A 248 13.29 21.20 -29.23
C ASN A 248 12.72 20.28 -28.14
N LEU A 249 11.49 20.52 -27.70
CA LEU A 249 10.82 19.64 -26.73
C LEU A 249 10.58 18.24 -27.30
N SER A 250 10.20 18.14 -28.58
CA SER A 250 9.99 16.86 -29.25
C SER A 250 11.29 16.06 -29.37
N SER A 251 12.40 16.73 -29.70
CA SER A 251 13.74 16.12 -29.75
C SER A 251 14.18 15.62 -28.37
N LYS A 252 14.04 16.43 -27.33
CA LYS A 252 14.35 16.03 -25.94
C LYS A 252 13.52 14.83 -25.49
N LEU A 253 12.22 14.84 -25.79
CA LEU A 253 11.31 13.74 -25.46
C LEU A 253 11.73 12.45 -26.17
N ALA A 254 12.17 12.53 -27.44
CA ALA A 254 12.66 11.39 -28.18
C ALA A 254 13.96 10.81 -27.57
N GLU A 255 14.88 11.68 -27.13
CA GLU A 255 16.11 11.27 -26.43
C GLU A 255 15.81 10.59 -25.09
N GLU A 256 14.95 11.18 -24.26
CA GLU A 256 14.52 10.62 -22.97
C GLU A 256 13.80 9.27 -23.15
N ARG A 257 12.95 9.17 -24.18
CA ARG A 257 12.28 7.91 -24.53
C ARG A 257 13.29 6.84 -24.93
N SER A 258 14.26 7.15 -25.79
CA SER A 258 15.32 6.21 -26.19
C SER A 258 16.17 5.76 -25.00
N SER A 259 16.49 6.68 -24.09
CA SER A 259 17.17 6.39 -22.83
C SER A 259 16.37 5.39 -21.98
N THR A 260 15.07 5.67 -21.80
CA THR A 260 14.16 4.85 -20.99
C THR A 260 14.00 3.45 -21.60
N GLU A 261 13.84 3.35 -22.92
CA GLU A 261 13.75 2.07 -23.63
C GLU A 261 15.02 1.22 -23.45
N ARG A 262 16.21 1.83 -23.50
CA ARG A 262 17.48 1.10 -23.21
C ARG A 262 17.56 0.65 -21.75
N ALA A 263 17.07 1.46 -20.81
CA ALA A 263 17.03 1.08 -19.40
C ALA A 263 16.08 -0.10 -19.15
N ILE A 264 14.90 -0.08 -19.78
CA ILE A 264 13.93 -1.19 -19.74
C ILE A 264 14.58 -2.46 -20.30
N GLN A 265 15.20 -2.42 -21.48
CA GLN A 265 15.87 -3.59 -22.07
C GLN A 265 16.95 -4.18 -21.16
N LYS A 266 17.75 -3.33 -20.49
CA LYS A 266 18.75 -3.80 -19.52
C LYS A 266 18.12 -4.50 -18.32
N LEU A 267 17.01 -3.96 -17.80
CA LEU A 267 16.28 -4.57 -16.69
C LEU A 267 15.63 -5.88 -17.10
N GLU A 268 15.08 -5.97 -18.31
CA GLU A 268 14.51 -7.21 -18.85
C GLU A 268 15.55 -8.32 -18.99
N ILE A 269 16.76 -7.99 -19.49
CA ILE A 269 17.87 -8.94 -19.57
C ILE A 269 18.27 -9.42 -18.17
N LYS A 270 18.44 -8.50 -17.22
CA LYS A 270 18.81 -8.84 -15.84
C LYS A 270 17.73 -9.71 -15.16
N LEU A 271 16.46 -9.39 -15.37
CA LEU A 271 15.33 -10.16 -14.85
C LEU A 271 15.32 -11.58 -15.44
N ALA A 272 15.59 -11.72 -16.75
CA ALA A 272 15.69 -13.03 -17.40
C ALA A 272 16.85 -13.86 -16.83
N GLU A 273 18.01 -13.25 -16.57
CA GLU A 273 19.16 -13.91 -15.93
C GLU A 273 18.83 -14.38 -14.50
N GLU A 274 18.23 -13.50 -13.69
CA GLU A 274 17.82 -13.84 -12.32
C GLU A 274 16.77 -14.96 -12.30
N ARG A 275 15.80 -14.91 -13.23
CA ARG A 275 14.80 -15.98 -13.39
C ARG A 275 15.44 -17.31 -13.77
N ALA A 276 16.35 -17.32 -14.75
CA ALA A 276 17.05 -18.53 -15.15
C ALA A 276 17.90 -19.11 -14.00
N ASN A 277 18.53 -18.25 -13.20
CA ASN A 277 19.28 -18.68 -12.02
C ASN A 277 18.36 -19.27 -10.95
N ALA A 278 17.21 -18.66 -10.69
CA ALA A 278 16.21 -19.16 -9.76
C ALA A 278 15.65 -20.53 -10.22
N GLU A 279 15.32 -20.67 -11.51
CA GLU A 279 14.85 -21.93 -12.09
C GLU A 279 15.89 -23.06 -11.94
N ARG A 280 17.18 -22.77 -12.18
CA ARG A 280 18.26 -23.74 -11.93
C ARG A 280 18.39 -24.12 -10.46
N ALA A 281 18.25 -23.15 -9.54
CA ALA A 281 18.33 -23.40 -8.11
C ALA A 281 17.16 -24.27 -7.62
N VAL A 282 15.94 -24.00 -8.09
CA VAL A 282 14.76 -24.82 -7.81
C VAL A 282 14.97 -26.24 -8.32
N HIS A 283 15.39 -26.41 -9.58
CA HIS A 283 15.63 -27.73 -10.15
C HIS A 283 16.67 -28.53 -9.36
N LYS A 284 17.75 -27.88 -8.90
CA LYS A 284 18.77 -28.50 -8.05
C LYS A 284 18.17 -28.98 -6.72
N LEU A 285 17.37 -28.14 -6.05
CA LEU A 285 16.71 -28.51 -4.79
C LEU A 285 15.70 -29.66 -4.98
N GLU A 286 14.97 -29.68 -6.09
CA GLU A 286 14.07 -30.77 -6.45
C GLU A 286 14.82 -32.10 -6.59
N MET A 287 15.99 -32.09 -7.26
CA MET A 287 16.84 -33.29 -7.38
C MET A 287 17.39 -33.76 -6.04
N GLU A 288 17.87 -32.83 -5.20
CA GLU A 288 18.37 -33.15 -3.85
C GLU A 288 17.26 -33.75 -2.97
N LEU A 289 16.06 -33.15 -2.99
CA LEU A 289 14.90 -33.65 -2.25
C LEU A 289 14.45 -35.03 -2.75
N ALA A 290 14.44 -35.26 -4.07
CA ALA A 290 14.11 -36.56 -4.65
C ALA A 290 15.11 -37.66 -4.21
N THR A 291 16.39 -37.31 -4.16
CA THR A 291 17.46 -38.22 -3.69
C THR A 291 17.28 -38.55 -2.21
N GLU A 292 17.10 -37.53 -1.36
CA GLU A 292 16.87 -37.75 0.07
C GLU A 292 15.61 -38.58 0.33
N LYS A 293 14.53 -38.30 -0.40
CA LYS A 293 13.29 -39.07 -0.30
C LYS A 293 13.52 -40.54 -0.66
N ALA A 294 14.25 -40.83 -1.74
CA ALA A 294 14.58 -42.20 -2.14
C ALA A 294 15.42 -42.93 -1.07
N ASP A 295 16.40 -42.25 -0.48
CA ASP A 295 17.24 -42.80 0.60
C ASP A 295 16.39 -43.11 1.85
N LYS A 296 15.46 -42.21 2.22
CA LYS A 296 14.53 -42.43 3.34
C LYS A 296 13.57 -43.58 3.06
N GLU A 297 13.02 -43.68 1.84
CA GLU A 297 12.15 -44.78 1.44
C GLU A 297 12.88 -46.14 1.51
N GLN A 298 14.14 -46.21 1.03
CA GLN A 298 14.96 -47.42 1.18
C GLN A 298 15.23 -47.77 2.65
N ALA A 299 15.53 -46.77 3.50
CA ALA A 299 15.74 -46.98 4.93
C ALA A 299 14.47 -47.51 5.62
N VAL A 300 13.29 -46.97 5.27
CA VAL A 300 12.00 -47.46 5.78
C VAL A 300 11.76 -48.90 5.34
N GLN A 301 11.93 -49.24 4.06
CA GLN A 301 11.78 -50.61 3.57
C GLN A 301 12.69 -51.60 4.30
N LYS A 302 13.95 -51.20 4.55
CA LYS A 302 14.90 -52.03 5.31
C LYS A 302 14.42 -52.28 6.75
N LEU A 303 13.98 -51.22 7.44
CA LEU A 303 13.45 -51.32 8.81
C LEU A 303 12.17 -52.16 8.87
N GLU A 304 11.29 -52.05 7.89
CA GLU A 304 10.08 -52.89 7.77
C GLU A 304 10.45 -54.36 7.62
N MET A 305 11.47 -54.68 6.80
CA MET A 305 11.94 -56.05 6.59
C MET A 305 12.61 -56.62 7.86
N GLU A 306 13.41 -55.82 8.57
CA GLU A 306 13.99 -56.18 9.87
C GLU A 306 12.91 -56.42 10.92
N LEU A 307 11.90 -55.54 11.00
CA LEU A 307 10.76 -55.67 11.91
C LEU A 307 9.95 -56.95 11.61
N ALA A 308 9.67 -57.23 10.34
CA ALA A 308 8.98 -58.45 9.93
C ALA A 308 9.76 -59.72 10.34
N THR A 309 11.08 -59.70 10.18
CA THR A 309 11.96 -60.80 10.60
C THR A 309 11.93 -60.99 12.11
N LYS A 310 12.06 -59.90 12.89
CA LYS A 310 11.98 -59.92 14.35
C LYS A 310 10.63 -60.40 14.86
N LYS A 311 9.54 -60.00 14.19
CA LYS A 311 8.19 -60.46 14.51
C LYS A 311 8.04 -61.97 14.28
N ALA A 312 8.55 -62.50 13.17
CA ALA A 312 8.55 -63.93 12.89
C ALA A 312 9.37 -64.73 13.93
N GLU A 313 10.54 -64.22 14.34
CA GLU A 313 11.35 -64.82 15.42
C GLU A 313 10.60 -64.84 16.75
N ALA A 314 9.92 -63.74 17.10
CA ALA A 314 9.11 -63.63 18.31
C ALA A 314 7.91 -64.59 18.27
N GLU A 315 7.19 -64.67 17.16
CA GLU A 315 6.06 -65.59 16.97
C GLU A 315 6.51 -67.06 17.11
N LYS A 316 7.65 -67.41 16.50
CA LYS A 316 8.24 -68.76 16.65
C LYS A 316 8.62 -69.06 18.10
N SER A 317 9.15 -68.08 18.82
CA SER A 317 9.50 -68.20 20.24
C SER A 317 8.26 -68.36 21.12
N ILE A 318 7.21 -67.57 20.87
CA ILE A 318 5.91 -67.68 21.54
C ILE A 318 5.31 -69.07 21.32
N LEU A 319 5.35 -69.59 20.09
CA LEU A 319 4.85 -70.93 19.76
C LEU A 319 5.60 -72.02 20.53
N SER A 320 6.94 -71.95 20.55
CA SER A 320 7.81 -72.88 21.28
C SER A 320 7.54 -72.84 22.80
N LEU A 321 7.43 -71.64 23.38
CA LEU A 321 7.08 -71.45 24.79
C LEU A 321 5.68 -72.00 25.08
N GLY A 322 4.70 -71.76 24.20
CA GLY A 322 3.35 -72.32 24.32
C GLY A 322 3.32 -73.85 24.29
N GLN A 323 4.15 -74.49 23.46
CA GLN A 323 4.33 -75.95 23.45
C GLN A 323 4.97 -76.44 24.76
N LYS A 324 6.04 -75.80 25.23
CA LYS A 324 6.65 -76.12 26.53
C LYS A 324 5.67 -75.97 27.69
N LEU A 325 4.83 -74.93 27.69
CA LEU A 325 3.81 -74.71 28.70
C LEU A 325 2.78 -75.85 28.71
N LYS A 326 2.34 -76.31 27.53
CA LYS A 326 1.45 -77.48 27.41
C LYS A 326 2.09 -78.75 27.97
N GLU A 327 3.36 -78.99 27.63
CA GLU A 327 4.14 -80.14 28.11
C GLU A 327 4.24 -80.15 29.65
N LEU A 328 4.65 -79.01 30.24
CA LEU A 328 4.74 -78.82 31.68
C LEU A 328 3.38 -78.99 32.36
N ASN A 329 2.31 -78.48 31.75
CA ASN A 329 0.96 -78.63 32.30
C ASN A 329 0.53 -80.11 32.27
N HIS A 330 0.83 -80.84 31.20
CA HIS A 330 0.59 -82.28 31.11
C HIS A 330 1.38 -83.07 32.17
N GLN A 331 2.67 -82.73 32.36
CA GLN A 331 3.49 -83.32 33.42
C GLN A 331 2.92 -83.03 34.81
N MET A 332 2.49 -81.79 35.07
CA MET A 332 1.90 -81.40 36.35
C MET A 332 0.57 -82.12 36.62
N ILE A 333 -0.28 -82.30 35.60
CA ILE A 333 -1.50 -83.13 35.70
C ILE A 333 -1.12 -84.58 36.03
N LYS A 334 -0.13 -85.15 35.34
CA LYS A 334 0.34 -86.52 35.59
C LYS A 334 0.87 -86.70 37.02
N ILE A 335 1.65 -85.73 37.51
CA ILE A 335 2.14 -85.70 38.89
C ILE A 335 0.97 -85.60 39.87
N LYS A 336 -0.02 -84.72 39.62
CA LYS A 336 -1.23 -84.62 40.47
C LYS A 336 -1.99 -85.94 40.53
N VAL A 337 -2.20 -86.60 39.39
CA VAL A 337 -2.89 -87.90 39.30
C VAL A 337 -2.12 -88.96 40.07
N ASN A 338 -0.81 -89.09 39.82
CA ASN A 338 0.05 -90.04 40.52
C ASN A 338 0.04 -89.79 42.04
N ARG A 339 0.17 -88.53 42.47
CA ARG A 339 0.12 -88.16 43.89
C ARG A 339 -1.23 -88.52 44.52
N SER A 340 -2.34 -88.36 43.79
CA SER A 340 -3.67 -88.77 44.28
C SER A 340 -3.81 -90.29 44.40
N ALA A 341 -3.24 -91.04 43.45
CA ALA A 341 -3.24 -92.50 43.47
C ALA A 341 -2.37 -93.04 44.60
N GLU A 342 -1.22 -92.43 44.85
CA GLU A 342 -0.29 -92.78 45.93
C GLU A 342 -0.87 -92.45 47.31
N LEU A 343 -1.53 -91.30 47.46
CA LEU A 343 -2.31 -90.96 48.66
C LEU A 343 -3.40 -91.99 48.95
N SER A 344 -4.14 -92.43 47.92
CA SER A 344 -5.17 -93.46 48.07
C SER A 344 -4.57 -94.81 48.47
N ARG A 345 -3.41 -95.18 47.90
CA ARG A 345 -2.71 -96.43 48.22
C ARG A 345 -2.18 -96.44 49.66
N LEU A 346 -1.56 -95.35 50.10
CA LEU A 346 -1.07 -95.18 51.48
C LEU A 346 -2.22 -95.18 52.49
N SER A 347 -3.36 -94.58 52.15
CA SER A 347 -4.58 -94.63 52.97
C SER A 347 -5.07 -96.07 53.16
N GLU A 348 -5.09 -96.88 52.10
CA GLU A 348 -5.52 -98.28 52.17
C GLU A 348 -4.52 -99.16 52.94
N GLU A 349 -3.22 -98.88 52.79
CA GLU A 349 -2.16 -99.58 53.52
C GLU A 349 -2.18 -99.26 55.02
N ASN A 350 -2.42 -98.00 55.41
CA ASN A 350 -2.62 -97.62 56.80
C ASN A 350 -3.84 -98.34 57.40
N ARG A 351 -4.96 -98.41 56.67
CA ARG A 351 -6.16 -99.13 57.10
C ARG A 351 -5.89 -100.62 57.33
N ARG A 352 -5.08 -101.25 56.47
CA ARG A 352 -4.63 -102.64 56.66
C ARG A 352 -3.76 -102.82 57.89
N ARG A 353 -2.77 -101.94 58.10
CA ARG A 353 -1.88 -102.02 59.28
C ARG A 353 -2.64 -101.81 60.59
N GLU A 354 -3.65 -100.94 60.61
CA GLU A 354 -4.54 -100.77 61.78
C GLU A 354 -5.32 -102.05 62.09
N GLN A 355 -5.85 -102.74 61.06
CA GLN A 355 -6.50 -104.05 61.23
C GLN A 355 -5.53 -105.12 61.75
N GLU A 356 -4.30 -105.14 61.22
CA GLU A 356 -3.26 -106.08 61.62
C GLU A 356 -2.82 -105.85 63.07
N TYR A 357 -2.65 -104.58 63.48
CA TYR A 357 -2.36 -104.19 64.86
C TYR A 357 -3.47 -104.63 65.82
N SER A 358 -4.74 -104.47 65.43
CA SER A 358 -5.88 -104.94 66.24
C SER A 358 -5.87 -106.45 66.42
N LEU A 359 -5.50 -107.21 65.39
CA LEU A 359 -5.43 -108.68 65.44
C LEU A 359 -4.27 -109.16 66.31
N LEU A 360 -3.11 -108.52 66.20
CA LEU A 360 -1.91 -108.86 66.96
C LEU A 360 -2.08 -108.55 68.45
N SER A 361 -2.72 -107.42 68.78
CA SER A 361 -3.06 -107.06 70.16
C SER A 361 -3.99 -108.08 70.82
N ALA A 362 -4.99 -108.59 70.07
CA ALA A 362 -5.87 -109.65 70.56
C ALA A 362 -5.10 -110.96 70.84
N ARG A 363 -4.10 -111.29 70.01
CA ARG A 363 -3.28 -112.50 70.16
C ARG A 363 -2.30 -112.43 71.34
N ILE A 364 -1.77 -111.24 71.64
CA ILE A 364 -0.90 -111.02 72.79
C ILE A 364 -1.68 -111.24 74.10
N ASN A 365 -2.89 -110.69 74.21
CA ASN A 365 -3.75 -110.89 75.39
C ASN A 365 -4.08 -112.38 75.63
N GLU A 366 -4.28 -113.15 74.57
CA GLU A 366 -4.55 -114.59 74.65
C GLU A 366 -3.34 -115.39 75.16
N LEU A 367 -2.13 -115.03 74.71
CA LEU A 367 -0.89 -115.69 75.14
C LEU A 367 -0.50 -115.35 76.57
N GLU A 368 -0.74 -114.12 77.03
CA GLU A 368 -0.49 -113.72 78.43
C GLU A 368 -1.38 -114.49 79.41
N SER A 369 -2.65 -114.75 79.03
CA SER A 369 -3.57 -115.58 79.83
C SER A 369 -3.12 -117.04 79.93
N LEU A 370 -2.51 -117.58 78.87
CA LEU A 370 -1.99 -118.95 78.82
C LEU A 370 -0.69 -119.13 79.63
N LEU A 371 0.14 -118.09 79.65
CA LEU A 371 1.39 -118.05 80.40
C LEU A 371 1.13 -117.96 81.91
N ALA A 372 0.07 -117.24 82.33
CA ALA A 372 -0.37 -117.18 83.72
C ALA A 372 -0.89 -118.55 84.23
N PHE A 373 -1.59 -119.32 83.39
CA PHE A 373 -2.09 -120.65 83.76
C PHE A 373 -0.96 -121.68 83.93
N THR A 374 -0.02 -121.71 82.98
CA THR A 374 1.08 -122.68 82.97
C THR A 374 2.13 -122.44 84.06
N ASN A 375 2.36 -121.19 84.47
CA ASN A 375 3.26 -120.90 85.59
C ASN A 375 2.71 -121.40 86.94
N ASN A 376 1.40 -121.42 87.14
CA ASN A 376 0.80 -121.97 88.36
C ASN A 376 0.98 -123.51 88.46
N GLU A 377 0.91 -124.25 87.35
CA GLU A 377 1.16 -125.70 87.36
C GLU A 377 2.62 -126.06 87.70
N ILE A 378 3.59 -125.24 87.26
CA ILE A 378 5.02 -125.49 87.51
C ILE A 378 5.37 -125.31 89.00
N VAL A 379 4.73 -124.36 89.69
CA VAL A 379 4.96 -124.10 91.12
C VAL A 379 4.47 -125.27 92.00
N ASP A 380 3.32 -125.87 91.66
CA ASP A 380 2.79 -127.03 92.38
C ASP A 380 3.67 -128.28 92.17
N TYR A 381 4.23 -128.47 90.96
CA TYR A 381 5.12 -129.59 90.67
C TYR A 381 6.47 -129.52 91.40
N TYR A 382 7.07 -128.32 91.50
CA TYR A 382 8.38 -128.13 92.13
C TYR A 382 8.38 -128.27 93.66
N ASN A 383 7.21 -128.13 94.31
CA ASN A 383 7.08 -128.26 95.76
C ASN A 383 6.72 -129.67 96.24
N SER A 384 6.44 -130.63 95.33
CA SER A 384 6.12 -132.00 95.72
C SER A 384 7.33 -132.78 96.27
N THR A 385 7.10 -133.59 97.30
CA THR A 385 8.09 -134.39 98.03
C THR A 385 8.83 -135.40 97.13
N SER A 386 8.25 -135.79 95.99
CA SER A 386 8.84 -136.72 95.02
C SER A 386 9.99 -136.12 94.19
N TRP A 387 9.92 -134.81 93.86
CA TRP A 387 10.91 -134.16 93.00
C TRP A 387 12.25 -133.89 93.70
N LYS A 388 12.22 -133.60 95.01
CA LYS A 388 13.45 -133.31 95.78
C LYS A 388 14.38 -134.52 95.92
N ILE A 389 13.87 -135.75 95.84
CA ILE A 389 14.65 -136.98 96.06
C ILE A 389 15.32 -137.49 94.76
N THR A 390 14.71 -137.25 93.59
CA THR A 390 15.18 -137.84 92.32
C THR A 390 16.13 -136.95 91.51
N ARG A 391 16.36 -135.71 91.97
CA ARG A 391 17.12 -134.67 91.26
C ARG A 391 18.59 -135.03 90.96
N PRO A 392 19.37 -135.65 91.88
CA PRO A 392 20.78 -135.93 91.60
C PRO A 392 20.98 -137.09 90.59
N PHE A 393 20.07 -138.07 90.56
CA PHE A 393 20.22 -139.26 89.72
C PHE A 393 19.99 -139.00 88.22
N ARG A 394 19.29 -137.91 87.85
CA ARG A 394 18.99 -137.59 86.45
C ARG A 394 20.07 -136.80 85.71
N TRP A 395 21.04 -136.22 86.42
CA TRP A 395 22.19 -135.58 85.75
C TRP A 395 23.11 -136.61 85.08
N ILE A 396 23.21 -137.82 85.63
CA ILE A 396 24.02 -138.92 85.05
C ILE A 396 23.33 -139.54 83.81
N SER A 397 21.99 -139.53 83.74
CA SER A 397 21.24 -140.13 82.62
C SER A 397 21.26 -139.31 81.33
N LYS A 398 21.51 -137.99 81.37
CA LYS A 398 21.37 -137.13 80.18
C LYS A 398 22.64 -137.00 79.34
N LYS A 399 23.80 -137.49 79.81
CA LYS A 399 25.04 -137.48 79.02
C LYS A 399 25.27 -138.74 78.17
N LEU A 400 24.33 -139.70 78.16
CA LEU A 400 24.46 -140.98 77.46
C LEU A 400 23.50 -141.19 76.28
N ARG A 401 22.74 -140.17 75.84
CA ARG A 401 21.90 -140.25 74.62
C ARG A 401 21.73 -138.87 73.96
N GLY A 402 22.14 -138.76 72.69
CA GLY A 402 21.61 -137.83 71.67
C GLY A 402 22.03 -136.38 71.79
#